data_AF-A0A5F2HUE8-F1
#
_entry.id   AF-A0A5F2HUE8-F1
#
_cell.length_a   1.000
_cell.length_b   1.000
_cell.length_c   1.000
_cell.angle_alpha   90.00
_cell.angle_beta   90.00
_cell.angle_gamma   90.00
#
_symmetry.space_group_name_H-M   'P 1'
#
loop_
_entity.id
_entity.type
_entity.pdbx_description
1 polymer ?
#
loop_
_entity_poly.entity_id
_entity_poly.type
_entity_poly.pdbx_seq_one_letter_code
_entity_poly.pdbx_strand_id
1 'polypeptide(L)'
;PSYASPLPITIIAEMLGVPVEMGPQLLDWSHRMVAMYMHGRTREVEDTANRAGREFATFLRGYVAERRRKPGDDLLSLLIEAQDNGQKLSEDE
;
A
#
# COMPACT_ATOMS: atom_id res chain seq x y z
N PRO A 1 -11.47 -0.96 23.80
CA PRO A 1 -11.10 -1.37 22.42
C PRO A 1 -9.82 -0.70 21.85
N SER A 2 -8.93 -0.12 22.68
CA SER A 2 -7.78 0.69 22.19
C SER A 2 -6.47 -0.08 21.95
N TYR A 3 -6.41 -1.38 22.20
CA TYR A 3 -5.18 -2.18 22.04
C TYR A 3 -4.99 -2.75 20.63
N ALA A 4 -6.05 -2.82 19.82
CA ALA A 4 -6.04 -3.55 18.55
C ALA A 4 -5.69 -2.70 17.32
N SER A 5 -5.71 -1.37 17.41
CA SER A 5 -5.45 -0.50 16.25
C SER A 5 -3.97 -0.28 15.92
N PRO A 6 -3.05 -0.08 16.90
CA PRO A 6 -1.66 0.19 16.56
C PRO A 6 -0.95 -1.04 15.97
N LEU A 7 -1.19 -2.21 16.57
CA LEU A 7 -0.39 -3.41 16.30
C LEU A 7 -0.53 -3.92 14.85
N PRO A 8 -1.74 -4.10 14.27
CA PRO A 8 -1.86 -4.61 12.91
C PRO A 8 -1.27 -3.67 11.86
N ILE A 9 -1.39 -2.36 12.07
CA ILE A 9 -0.87 -1.36 11.14
C ILE A 9 0.65 -1.28 11.17
N THR A 10 1.25 -1.37 12.37
CA THR A 10 2.70 -1.48 12.51
C THR A 10 3.23 -2.68 11.75
N ILE A 11 2.60 -3.86 11.92
CA ILE A 11 3.01 -5.09 11.23
C ILE A 11 2.87 -4.95 9.71
N ILE A 12 1.78 -4.38 9.21
CA ILE A 12 1.60 -4.15 7.77
C ILE A 12 2.66 -3.18 7.22
N ALA A 13 3.00 -2.12 7.96
CA ALA A 13 4.04 -1.18 7.56
C ALA A 13 5.42 -1.86 7.48
N GLU A 14 5.77 -2.65 8.49
CA GLU A 14 7.01 -3.45 8.52
C GLU A 14 7.07 -4.45 7.37
N MET A 15 5.98 -5.21 7.14
CA MET A 15 5.90 -6.17 6.03
C MET A 15 6.06 -5.50 4.67
N LEU A 16 5.48 -4.31 4.48
CA LEU A 16 5.65 -3.53 3.24
C LEU A 16 7.05 -2.90 3.12
N GLY A 17 7.88 -2.95 4.17
CA GLY A 17 9.18 -2.31 4.18
C GLY A 17 9.10 -0.78 4.22
N VAL A 18 8.02 -0.22 4.75
CA VAL A 18 7.82 1.23 4.91
C VAL A 18 7.99 1.63 6.39
N PRO A 19 8.33 2.90 6.70
CA PRO A 19 8.48 3.37 8.07
C PRO A 19 7.19 3.19 8.88
N VAL A 20 7.30 2.73 10.14
CA VAL A 20 6.15 2.48 11.02
C VAL A 20 5.37 3.77 11.30
N GLU A 21 6.04 4.91 11.26
CA GLU A 21 5.46 6.25 11.41
C GLU A 21 4.44 6.57 10.30
N MET A 22 4.50 5.88 9.17
CA MET A 22 3.50 5.99 8.09
C MET A 22 2.19 5.27 8.42
N GLY A 23 2.15 4.44 9.46
CA GLY A 23 0.97 3.66 9.86
C GLY A 23 -0.34 4.46 9.93
N PRO A 24 -0.38 5.61 10.64
CA PRO A 24 -1.58 6.45 10.69
C PRO A 24 -2.06 6.95 9.32
N GLN A 25 -1.13 7.27 8.41
CA GLN A 25 -1.46 7.74 7.07
C GLN A 25 -2.00 6.61 6.18
N LEU A 26 -1.41 5.40 6.29
CA LEU A 26 -1.90 4.21 5.61
C LEU A 26 -3.33 3.87 6.07
N LEU A 27 -3.60 4.01 7.36
CA LEU A 27 -4.93 3.82 7.92
C LEU A 27 -5.93 4.86 7.42
N ASP A 28 -5.56 6.15 7.37
CA ASP A 28 -6.41 7.21 6.82
C ASP A 28 -6.82 6.92 5.38
N TRP A 29 -5.84 6.59 4.52
CA TRP A 29 -6.13 6.23 3.14
C TRP A 29 -7.04 5.01 3.05
N SER A 30 -6.79 3.98 3.85
CA SER A 30 -7.62 2.78 3.92
C SER A 30 -9.06 3.12 4.31
N HIS A 31 -9.28 3.88 5.38
CA HIS A 31 -10.62 4.29 5.81
C HIS A 31 -11.34 5.11 4.73
N ARG A 32 -10.65 6.06 4.10
CA ARG A 32 -11.21 6.89 3.02
C ARG A 32 -11.60 6.04 1.80
N MET A 33 -10.79 5.05 1.43
CA MET A 33 -11.11 4.13 0.34
C MET A 33 -12.29 3.22 0.69
N VAL A 34 -12.31 2.66 1.90
CA VAL A 34 -13.40 1.78 2.38
C VAL A 34 -14.73 2.51 2.46
N ALA A 35 -14.73 3.81 2.77
CA ALA A 35 -15.94 4.64 2.79
C ALA A 35 -16.72 4.63 1.46
N MET A 36 -16.06 4.31 0.32
CA MET A 36 -16.71 4.17 -0.98
C MET A 36 -17.76 3.04 -1.03
N TYR A 37 -17.68 2.07 -0.11
CA TYR A 37 -18.57 0.91 -0.01
C TYR A 37 -19.66 1.07 1.07
N MET A 38 -19.71 2.21 1.75
CA MET A 38 -20.75 2.47 2.77
C MET A 38 -22.08 2.87 2.12
N HIS A 39 -23.19 2.49 2.78
CA HIS A 39 -24.52 2.88 2.34
C HIS A 39 -24.72 4.39 2.43
N GLY A 40 -25.41 4.99 1.45
CA GLY A 40 -25.67 6.43 1.42
C GLY A 40 -24.45 7.30 1.10
N ARG A 41 -23.42 6.76 0.43
CA ARG A 41 -22.23 7.54 0.03
C ARG A 41 -22.63 8.76 -0.80
N THR A 42 -21.96 9.87 -0.56
CA THR A 42 -22.11 11.11 -1.32
C THR A 42 -21.02 11.23 -2.38
N ARG A 43 -21.18 12.17 -3.31
CA ARG A 43 -20.14 12.50 -4.30
C ARG A 43 -18.83 12.94 -3.64
N GLU A 44 -18.91 13.67 -2.53
CA GLU A 44 -17.72 14.09 -1.77
C GLU A 44 -16.93 12.90 -1.21
N VAL A 45 -17.63 11.85 -0.75
CA VAL A 45 -16.99 10.60 -0.29
C VAL A 45 -16.28 9.93 -1.47
N GLU A 46 -16.89 9.89 -2.65
CA GLU A 46 -16.25 9.35 -3.87
C GLU A 46 -14.95 10.09 -4.20
N ASP A 47 -15.01 11.42 -4.23
CA ASP A 47 -13.87 12.24 -4.60
C ASP A 47 -12.73 12.11 -3.57
N THR A 48 -13.08 11.98 -2.29
CA THR A 48 -12.13 11.77 -1.19
C THR A 48 -11.49 10.39 -1.23
N ALA A 49 -12.26 9.35 -1.53
CA ALA A 49 -11.77 7.98 -1.71
C ALA A 49 -10.84 7.87 -2.92
N ASN A 50 -11.24 8.46 -4.06
CA ASN A 50 -10.44 8.50 -5.28
C ASN A 50 -9.12 9.25 -5.05
N ARG A 51 -9.15 10.36 -4.31
CA ARG A 51 -7.94 11.10 -3.93
C ARG A 51 -7.02 10.25 -3.03
N ALA A 52 -7.58 9.55 -2.04
CA ALA A 52 -6.82 8.65 -1.17
C ALA A 52 -6.12 7.54 -1.96
N GLY A 53 -6.82 6.90 -2.90
CA GLY A 53 -6.23 5.88 -3.77
C GLY A 53 -5.07 6.41 -4.62
N ARG A 54 -5.18 7.63 -5.16
CA ARG A 54 -4.09 8.26 -5.91
C ARG A 54 -2.87 8.61 -5.05
N GLU A 55 -3.11 9.11 -3.84
CA GLU A 55 -2.07 9.43 -2.86
C GLU A 55 -1.32 8.14 -2.45
N PHE A 56 -2.06 7.10 -2.07
CA PHE A 56 -1.50 5.80 -1.71
C PHE A 56 -0.71 5.15 -2.86
N ALA A 57 -1.25 5.17 -4.08
CA ALA A 57 -0.56 4.63 -5.24
C ALA A 57 0.73 5.40 -5.57
N THR A 58 0.73 6.72 -5.37
CA THR A 58 1.92 7.55 -5.57
C THR A 58 2.99 7.25 -4.53
N PHE A 59 2.58 7.11 -3.27
CA PHE A 59 3.45 6.68 -2.18
C PHE A 59 4.11 5.32 -2.49
N LEU A 60 3.31 4.30 -2.82
CA LEU A 60 3.83 2.97 -3.14
C LEU A 60 4.78 2.97 -4.34
N ARG A 61 4.48 3.75 -5.39
CA ARG A 61 5.38 3.87 -6.55
C ARG A 61 6.76 4.43 -6.16
N GLY A 62 6.80 5.37 -5.22
CA GLY A 62 8.07 5.89 -4.68
C GLY A 62 8.89 4.78 -4.01
N TYR A 63 8.26 3.99 -3.14
CA TYR A 63 8.93 2.88 -2.45
C TYR A 63 9.35 1.76 -3.40
N VAL A 64 8.53 1.41 -4.39
CA VAL A 64 8.90 0.43 -5.41
C VAL A 64 10.13 0.89 -6.19
N ALA A 65 10.22 2.17 -6.56
CA ALA A 65 11.39 2.71 -7.26
C ALA A 65 12.66 2.66 -6.39
N GLU A 66 12.54 2.89 -5.08
CA GLU A 66 13.65 2.74 -4.14
C GLU A 66 14.07 1.27 -3.99
N ARG A 67 13.12 0.35 -3.79
CA ARG A 67 13.38 -1.09 -3.62
C ARG A 67 13.93 -1.75 -4.88
N ARG A 68 13.57 -1.27 -6.08
CA ARG A 68 14.24 -1.69 -7.33
C ARG A 68 15.74 -1.38 -7.35
N ARG A 69 16.18 -0.32 -6.67
CA ARG A 69 17.61 0.05 -6.57
C ARG A 69 18.29 -0.61 -5.37
N LYS A 70 17.55 -0.83 -4.29
CA LYS A 70 18.03 -1.42 -3.04
C LYS A 70 16.98 -2.41 -2.50
N PRO A 71 16.95 -3.65 -3.01
CA PRO A 71 16.03 -4.67 -2.52
C PRO A 71 16.22 -4.92 -1.03
N GLY A 72 15.11 -5.13 -0.31
CA GLY A 72 15.08 -5.50 1.10
C GLY A 72 14.44 -6.87 1.32
N ASP A 73 14.37 -7.32 2.57
CA ASP A 73 13.60 -8.50 2.97
C ASP A 73 12.18 -8.08 3.34
N ASP A 74 11.45 -7.55 2.36
CA ASP A 74 10.10 -7.03 2.52
C ASP A 74 9.18 -7.45 1.38
N LEU A 75 7.87 -7.37 1.61
CA LEU A 75 6.84 -7.78 0.67
C LEU A 75 6.94 -7.01 -0.66
N LEU A 76 7.33 -5.74 -0.65
CA LEU A 76 7.48 -4.96 -1.88
C LEU A 76 8.62 -5.52 -2.74
N SER A 77 9.75 -5.85 -2.12
CA SER A 77 10.91 -6.43 -2.80
C SER A 77 10.58 -7.81 -3.37
N LEU A 78 9.87 -8.65 -2.61
CA LEU A 78 9.40 -9.96 -3.05
C LEU A 78 8.44 -9.86 -4.26
N LEU A 79 7.51 -8.90 -4.24
CA LEU A 79 6.56 -8.70 -5.34
C LEU A 79 7.25 -8.16 -6.61
N ILE A 80 8.24 -7.30 -6.46
CA ILE A 80 9.06 -6.80 -7.59
C ILE A 80 9.84 -7.94 -8.22
N GLU A 81 10.52 -8.76 -7.42
CA GLU A 81 11.29 -9.91 -7.91
C GLU A 81 10.38 -10.92 -8.64
N ALA A 82 9.21 -11.23 -8.07
CA ALA A 82 8.24 -12.13 -8.69
C ALA A 82 7.74 -11.60 -10.06
N GLN A 83 7.54 -10.29 -10.19
CA GLN A 83 7.16 -9.66 -11.47
C GLN A 83 8.27 -9.82 -12.50
N ASP A 84 9.50 -9.48 -12.14
CA ASP A 84 10.65 -9.51 -13.06
C ASP A 84 10.98 -10.95 -13.49
N ASN A 85 10.89 -11.92 -12.57
CA ASN A 85 11.11 -13.34 -12.89
C ASN A 85 9.97 -13.94 -13.73
N GLY A 86 8.71 -13.53 -13.49
CA GLY A 86 7.58 -13.94 -14.31
C GLY A 86 7.64 -13.40 -15.74
N GLN A 87 8.15 -12.17 -15.92
CA GLN A 87 8.42 -11.61 -17.25
C GLN A 87 9.57 -12.34 -17.95
N LYS A 88 10.67 -12.63 -17.24
CA LYS A 88 11.79 -13.42 -17.79
C LYS A 88 11.37 -14.82 -18.23
N LEU A 89 10.57 -15.54 -17.43
CA LEU A 89 10.06 -16.86 -17.82
C LEU A 89 9.20 -16.81 -19.09
N SER A 90 8.45 -15.73 -19.32
CA SER A 90 7.62 -15.58 -20.52
C SER A 90 8.39 -15.15 -21.78
N GLU A 91 9.60 -14.59 -21.63
CA GLU A 91 10.47 -14.19 -22.75
C GLU A 91 11.39 -15.33 -23.22
N ASP A 92 11.68 -16.30 -22.34
CA ASP A 92 12.51 -17.48 -22.63
C ASP A 92 11.69 -18.71 -23.13
N GLU A 93 10.37 -18.59 -23.30
CA GLU A 93 9.50 -19.58 -23.99
C GLU A 93 9.34 -19.27 -25.49
#